data_AF-A0A7V2MIH4-F1
#
_entry.id   AF-A0A7V2MIH4-F1
#
_cell.length_a   1.000
_cell.length_b   1.000
_cell.length_c   1.000
_cell.angle_alpha   90.00
_cell.angle_beta   90.00
_cell.angle_gamma   90.00
#
_symmetry.space_group_name_H-M   'P 1'
#
loop_
_entity.id
_entity.type
_entity.pdbx_description
1 polymer ?
#
loop_
_entity_poly.entity_id
_entity_poly.type
_entity_poly.pdbx_seq_one_letter_code
_entity_poly.pdbx_strand_id
1 'polypeptide(L)'
;MASAVETAPLTIEEFLERHEASELLRFSTAGSVDDGKSTLIGRLLYDSKSVYEDQLHSVAQSRINRSSGPIDFSLLTDGLRAEREQGITIDVAYRYFSTPRRKFIIADTPGHEQYTRNMATGASTAQLAVILLDARKGVLPQSRRHTYISWLLGIPHLAVAVNKMDLTDFSRSVFERIREEYLEFANRLGFESIVVIPMSALEGDNVVTRSPRTEWYEGPSLLEHLETVPVSVGAGKGDLRFPVQYVVRPNLDFRGFAGQVASGLLHTGEQVMALPSGRTSRVKSITTYDGDLRTAFAPQSVCVTLTDEIDLSRGDILVDPHRPPHVSRRLTAALVWMNEQPLEVRRPYLLKHTSRQITASVVRVRHRVDVDSLAEEPAERLDLNEIGVVEIESTQPLYYDAYRVNRVTGAFILIDPLSNATLAAGMIAEPESADARTAHIDVRTGRVAPAERIARNGHLAVTVWLRARTSLAWLVERRLFERGCQVQALADDVESHLLPELARLLNTAGVIAICSDASGQPPAGSIWFEPGVLPVDDIEAAAQIVEELDRRGVFLPPDFSSGEGI
;
A
#
# COMPACT_ATOMS: atom_id res chain seq x y z
N MET A 1 40.47 44.42 0.93
CA MET A 1 40.57 43.89 2.30
C MET A 1 39.22 43.30 2.67
N ALA A 2 39.06 41.99 2.51
CA ALA A 2 37.84 41.28 2.91
C ALA A 2 38.06 40.74 4.32
N SER A 3 37.27 41.19 5.29
CA SER A 3 37.36 40.68 6.66
C SER A 3 36.75 39.29 6.72
N ALA A 4 37.56 38.32 7.13
CA ALA A 4 37.09 37.00 7.54
C ALA A 4 36.11 37.17 8.72
N VAL A 5 34.89 36.68 8.55
CA VAL A 5 33.97 36.49 9.68
C VAL A 5 34.36 35.18 10.33
N GLU A 6 35.15 35.26 11.40
CA GLU A 6 35.37 34.16 12.34
C GLU A 6 34.04 33.83 13.01
N THR A 7 33.45 32.68 12.67
CA THR A 7 32.34 32.10 13.42
C THR A 7 32.86 31.61 14.77
N ALA A 8 32.41 32.24 15.86
CA ALA A 8 32.74 31.82 17.22
C ALA A 8 32.33 30.36 17.49
N PRO A 9 33.10 29.59 18.29
CA PRO A 9 32.74 28.22 18.65
C PRO A 9 31.48 28.20 19.51
N LEU A 10 30.53 27.33 19.15
CA LEU A 10 29.26 27.11 19.86
C LEU A 10 29.52 26.64 21.30
N THR A 11 28.69 27.07 22.25
CA THR A 11 28.73 26.53 23.62
C THR A 11 28.28 25.07 23.64
N ILE A 12 28.66 24.32 24.68
CA ILE A 12 28.27 22.90 24.82
C ILE A 12 26.75 22.76 24.92
N GLU A 13 26.05 23.68 25.59
CA GLU A 13 24.59 23.69 25.64
C GLU A 13 23.96 23.98 24.27
N GLU A 14 24.46 24.96 23.51
CA GLU A 14 23.97 25.25 22.14
C GLU A 14 24.24 24.09 21.17
N PHE A 15 25.37 23.40 21.34
CA PHE A 15 25.69 22.19 20.59
C PHE A 15 24.73 21.05 20.92
N LEU A 16 24.43 20.82 22.19
CA LEU A 16 23.49 19.78 22.64
C LEU A 16 22.05 20.07 22.19
N GLU A 17 21.58 21.31 22.33
CA GLU A 17 20.24 21.73 21.88
C GLU A 17 20.09 21.61 20.35
N ARG A 18 21.09 22.04 19.57
CA ARG A 18 21.11 21.83 18.11
C ARG A 18 21.16 20.36 17.74
N HIS A 19 21.87 19.54 18.52
CA HIS A 19 21.97 18.12 18.27
C HIS A 19 20.67 17.37 18.64
N GLU A 20 19.94 17.81 19.66
CA GLU A 20 18.60 17.31 20.00
C GLU A 20 17.55 17.73 18.95
N ALA A 21 17.62 18.97 18.45
CA ALA A 21 16.73 19.49 17.41
C ALA A 21 17.13 19.12 15.97
N SER A 22 18.22 18.37 15.78
CA SER A 22 18.75 18.06 14.45
C SER A 22 17.78 17.24 13.60
N GLU A 23 17.55 17.69 12.38
CA GLU A 23 16.66 17.03 11.42
C GLU A 23 17.17 15.62 11.09
N LEU A 24 16.23 14.71 10.86
CA LEU A 24 16.50 13.32 10.50
C LEU A 24 16.22 13.10 9.02
N LEU A 25 17.26 12.76 8.25
CA LEU A 25 17.10 12.28 6.87
C LEU A 25 17.11 10.76 6.82
N ARG A 26 16.06 10.19 6.25
CA ARG A 26 16.06 8.78 5.82
C ARG A 26 16.36 8.74 4.33
N PHE A 27 17.39 8.01 3.92
CA PHE A 27 17.68 7.82 2.51
C PHE A 27 18.01 6.36 2.18
N SER A 28 17.66 5.94 0.97
CA SER A 28 17.99 4.61 0.46
C SER A 28 19.15 4.69 -0.54
N THR A 29 20.00 3.67 -0.58
CA THR A 29 21.01 3.52 -1.64
C THR A 29 20.64 2.37 -2.56
N ALA A 30 20.75 2.57 -3.87
CA ALA A 30 20.48 1.55 -4.88
C ALA A 30 21.43 1.72 -6.07
N GLY A 31 21.56 0.70 -6.91
CA GLY A 31 22.57 0.62 -7.97
C GLY A 31 22.84 -0.82 -8.39
N SER A 32 23.53 -1.02 -9.51
CA SER A 32 23.86 -2.35 -10.03
C SER A 32 24.79 -3.14 -9.10
N VAL A 33 24.98 -4.41 -9.43
CA VAL A 33 26.06 -5.21 -8.86
C VAL A 33 27.39 -4.59 -9.30
N ASP A 34 28.32 -4.49 -8.35
CA ASP A 34 29.63 -3.84 -8.50
C ASP A 34 29.64 -2.31 -8.65
N ASP A 35 28.51 -1.59 -8.59
CA ASP A 35 28.54 -0.12 -8.69
C ASP A 35 29.18 0.56 -7.46
N GLY A 36 29.53 -0.21 -6.42
CA GLY A 36 30.26 0.26 -5.25
C GLY A 36 29.39 0.81 -4.12
N LYS A 37 28.15 0.31 -3.95
CA LYS A 37 27.21 0.71 -2.88
C LYS A 37 27.79 0.52 -1.49
N SER A 38 28.21 -0.72 -1.17
CA SER A 38 28.83 -1.08 0.10
C SER A 38 30.10 -0.26 0.37
N THR A 39 30.94 -0.08 -0.65
CA THR A 39 32.15 0.77 -0.56
C THR A 39 31.78 2.21 -0.23
N LEU A 40 30.76 2.79 -0.88
CA LEU A 40 30.31 4.15 -0.63
C LEU A 40 29.79 4.32 0.80
N ILE A 41 28.93 3.41 1.26
CA ILE A 41 28.39 3.47 2.62
C ILE A 41 29.53 3.33 3.63
N GLY A 42 30.44 2.36 3.45
CA GLY A 42 31.59 2.18 4.33
C GLY A 42 32.48 3.42 4.37
N ARG A 43 32.71 4.06 3.22
CA ARG A 43 33.48 5.30 3.12
C ARG A 43 32.79 6.47 3.80
N LEU A 44 31.48 6.65 3.60
CA LEU A 44 30.68 7.67 4.29
C LEU A 44 30.79 7.52 5.81
N LEU A 45 30.63 6.30 6.33
CA LEU A 45 30.71 6.01 7.76
C LEU A 45 32.12 6.26 8.34
N TYR A 46 33.15 5.90 7.57
CA TYR A 46 34.55 6.12 7.95
C TYR A 46 34.91 7.60 7.98
N ASP A 47 34.65 8.32 6.89
CA ASP A 47 35.02 9.74 6.74
C ASP A 47 34.14 10.65 7.62
N SER A 48 32.90 10.24 7.95
CA SER A 48 32.05 10.94 8.92
C SER A 48 32.43 10.69 10.38
N LYS A 49 33.52 9.94 10.64
CA LYS A 49 34.01 9.55 11.98
C LYS A 49 32.95 8.87 12.84
N SER A 50 31.99 8.19 12.21
CA SER A 50 30.86 7.56 12.90
C SER A 50 31.13 6.08 13.26
N VAL A 51 32.28 5.54 12.84
CA VAL A 51 32.76 4.19 13.19
C VAL A 51 33.77 4.32 14.34
N TYR A 52 33.54 3.59 15.44
CA TYR A 52 34.50 3.49 16.55
C TYR A 52 35.83 2.88 16.09
N GLU A 53 36.97 3.40 16.58
CA GLU A 53 38.32 2.97 16.17
C GLU A 53 38.54 1.45 16.24
N ASP A 54 37.90 0.77 17.20
CA ASP A 54 37.99 -0.68 17.39
C ASP A 54 37.41 -1.50 16.21
N GLN A 55 36.33 -1.02 15.59
CA GLN A 55 35.74 -1.67 14.42
C GLN A 55 36.62 -1.50 13.18
N LEU A 56 37.25 -0.33 13.03
CA LEU A 56 38.23 -0.07 11.97
C LEU A 56 39.48 -0.94 12.11
N HIS A 57 39.97 -1.13 13.35
CA HIS A 57 41.08 -2.05 13.62
C HIS A 57 40.73 -3.50 13.25
N SER A 58 39.51 -3.97 13.53
CA SER A 58 39.07 -5.32 13.16
C SER A 58 38.98 -5.55 11.64
N VAL A 59 38.56 -4.53 10.88
CA VAL A 59 38.49 -4.56 9.41
C VAL A 59 39.88 -4.49 8.79
N ALA A 60 40.77 -3.65 9.33
CA ALA A 60 42.18 -3.59 8.92
C ALA A 60 42.93 -4.91 9.18
N GLN A 61 42.57 -5.62 10.26
CA GLN A 61 43.14 -6.94 10.59
C GLN A 61 42.47 -8.12 9.85
N SER A 62 41.44 -7.89 9.04
CA SER A 62 40.79 -8.93 8.26
C SER A 62 41.76 -9.58 7.25
N ARG A 63 41.57 -10.87 6.96
CA ARG A 63 42.47 -11.63 6.07
C ARG A 63 42.56 -11.04 4.65
N ILE A 64 41.50 -10.35 4.22
CA ILE A 64 41.34 -9.69 2.91
C ILE A 64 42.19 -8.40 2.85
N ASN A 65 42.24 -7.61 3.93
CA ASN A 65 43.03 -6.37 4.01
C ASN A 65 44.52 -6.58 4.39
N ARG A 66 44.93 -7.80 4.77
CA ARG A 66 46.34 -8.12 5.11
C ARG A 66 47.29 -8.19 3.92
N SER A 67 46.76 -8.30 2.69
CA SER A 67 47.54 -8.23 1.46
C SER A 67 47.63 -6.76 1.00
N SER A 68 48.78 -6.13 1.26
CA SER A 68 49.23 -4.79 0.82
C SER A 68 48.36 -4.06 -0.22
N GLY A 69 47.22 -3.51 0.20
CA GLY A 69 46.26 -2.83 -0.66
C GLY A 69 45.40 -1.82 0.13
N PRO A 70 44.60 -0.98 -0.56
CA PRO A 70 43.68 -0.05 0.09
C PRO A 70 42.68 -0.78 0.99
N ILE A 71 42.25 -0.15 2.09
CA ILE A 71 41.26 -0.71 3.02
C ILE A 71 39.95 -0.96 2.26
N ASP A 72 39.49 -2.21 2.26
CA ASP A 72 38.18 -2.56 1.73
C ASP A 72 37.07 -2.15 2.71
N PHE A 73 36.42 -1.02 2.40
CA PHE A 73 35.36 -0.46 3.21
C PHE A 73 34.03 -1.24 3.12
N SER A 74 33.84 -2.13 2.14
CA SER A 74 32.63 -2.96 2.04
C SER A 74 32.47 -3.92 3.25
N LEU A 75 33.58 -4.28 3.89
CA LEU A 75 33.58 -5.15 5.07
C LEU A 75 32.91 -4.53 6.31
N LEU A 76 32.70 -3.21 6.32
CA LEU A 76 31.95 -2.51 7.38
C LEU A 76 30.43 -2.64 7.20
N THR A 77 29.97 -2.91 5.98
CA THR A 77 28.55 -2.83 5.61
C THR A 77 27.88 -4.19 5.51
N ASP A 78 28.61 -5.23 5.13
CA ASP A 78 28.04 -6.55 4.86
C ASP A 78 27.88 -7.37 6.14
N GLY A 79 26.62 -7.58 6.55
CA GLY A 79 26.26 -8.15 7.84
C GLY A 79 26.13 -9.67 7.84
N LEU A 80 25.67 -10.26 6.74
CA LEU A 80 25.43 -11.70 6.64
C LEU A 80 26.65 -12.45 6.08
N ARG A 81 26.86 -13.69 6.54
CA ARG A 81 27.91 -14.58 5.97
C ARG A 81 27.68 -14.85 4.48
N ALA A 82 26.43 -15.06 4.07
CA ALA A 82 26.06 -15.29 2.68
C ALA A 82 26.35 -14.06 1.78
N GLU A 83 26.12 -12.84 2.30
CA GLU A 83 26.48 -11.60 1.59
C GLU A 83 27.99 -11.52 1.36
N ARG A 84 28.79 -11.82 2.39
CA ARG A 84 30.27 -11.81 2.31
C ARG A 84 30.84 -12.87 1.39
N GLU A 85 30.20 -14.03 1.28
CA GLU A 85 30.62 -15.10 0.38
C GLU A 85 30.30 -14.80 -1.09
N GLN A 86 29.25 -14.02 -1.35
CA GLN A 86 28.78 -13.70 -2.71
C GLN A 86 29.13 -12.28 -3.17
N GLY A 87 29.59 -11.40 -2.28
CA GLY A 87 29.93 -10.00 -2.60
C GLY A 87 28.71 -9.16 -2.98
N ILE A 88 27.52 -9.51 -2.50
CA ILE A 88 26.26 -8.79 -2.79
C ILE A 88 25.48 -8.51 -1.49
N THR A 89 24.78 -7.37 -1.43
CA THR A 89 23.76 -7.09 -0.41
C THR A 89 22.51 -7.94 -0.69
N ILE A 90 21.98 -8.63 0.30
CA ILE A 90 20.81 -9.53 0.18
C ILE A 90 19.60 -8.95 0.90
N ASP A 91 19.77 -8.45 2.14
CA ASP A 91 18.68 -7.87 2.94
C ASP A 91 18.87 -6.37 3.19
N VAL A 92 17.82 -5.66 3.59
CA VAL A 92 17.92 -4.23 3.90
C VAL A 92 18.68 -4.04 5.20
N ALA A 93 19.88 -3.47 5.13
CA ALA A 93 20.64 -3.09 6.32
C ALA A 93 20.39 -1.61 6.65
N TYR A 94 19.92 -1.35 7.88
CA TYR A 94 19.80 0.02 8.39
C TYR A 94 21.08 0.45 9.10
N ARG A 95 21.67 1.57 8.65
CA ARG A 95 22.85 2.18 9.26
C ARG A 95 22.52 3.58 9.76
N TYR A 96 23.18 3.99 10.83
CA TYR A 96 22.93 5.26 11.50
C TYR A 96 24.24 6.02 11.58
N PHE A 97 24.21 7.30 11.20
CA PHE A 97 25.31 8.22 11.40
C PHE A 97 24.79 9.64 11.58
N SER A 98 25.64 10.52 12.06
CA SER A 98 25.29 11.92 12.29
C SER A 98 26.47 12.82 11.96
N THR A 99 26.18 13.99 11.44
CA THR A 99 27.13 15.10 11.38
C THR A 99 26.73 16.16 12.41
N PRO A 100 27.55 17.20 12.64
CA PRO A 100 27.15 18.33 13.48
C PRO A 100 25.88 19.04 13.00
N ARG A 101 25.46 18.84 11.74
CA ARG A 101 24.30 19.49 11.14
C ARG A 101 23.04 18.63 11.13
N ARG A 102 23.17 17.29 11.04
CA ARG A 102 22.02 16.43 10.72
C ARG A 102 22.23 14.97 11.11
N LYS A 103 21.13 14.27 11.41
CA LYS A 103 21.09 12.83 11.65
C LYS A 103 20.64 12.09 10.41
N PHE A 104 21.19 10.90 10.20
CA PHE A 104 20.96 10.10 9.00
C PHE A 104 20.61 8.65 9.33
N ILE A 105 19.65 8.11 8.58
CA ILE A 105 19.35 6.69 8.51
C ILE A 105 19.53 6.25 7.06
N ILE A 106 20.45 5.33 6.83
CA ILE A 106 20.71 4.72 5.54
C ILE A 106 19.95 3.40 5.48
N ALA A 107 19.13 3.21 4.45
CA ALA A 107 18.67 1.90 4.04
C ALA A 107 19.56 1.41 2.88
N ASP A 108 20.44 0.46 3.16
CA ASP A 108 21.21 -0.23 2.13
C ASP A 108 20.27 -1.22 1.43
N THR A 109 19.88 -0.92 0.18
CA THR A 109 18.97 -1.79 -0.56
C THR A 109 19.75 -2.65 -1.56
N PRO A 110 19.42 -3.95 -1.64
CA PRO A 110 20.08 -4.86 -2.54
C PRO A 110 19.89 -4.42 -4.00
N GLY A 111 20.96 -4.57 -4.79
CA GLY A 111 20.96 -4.10 -6.18
C GLY A 111 20.20 -5.01 -7.13
N HIS A 112 20.18 -6.32 -6.90
CA HIS A 112 19.70 -7.28 -7.89
C HIS A 112 18.19 -7.23 -8.11
N GLU A 113 17.74 -7.48 -9.35
CA GLU A 113 16.32 -7.46 -9.74
C GLU A 113 15.43 -8.35 -8.88
N GLN A 114 15.98 -9.49 -8.45
CA GLN A 114 15.32 -10.46 -7.57
C GLN A 114 14.96 -9.89 -6.18
N TYR A 115 15.55 -8.76 -5.79
CA TYR A 115 15.34 -8.15 -4.48
C TYR A 115 14.54 -6.84 -4.53
N THR A 116 13.73 -6.64 -5.58
CA THR A 116 12.78 -5.52 -5.70
C THR A 116 11.88 -5.40 -4.47
N ARG A 117 11.47 -6.51 -3.87
CA ARG A 117 10.77 -6.58 -2.57
C ARG A 117 11.51 -5.86 -1.43
N ASN A 118 12.81 -6.09 -1.33
CA ASN A 118 13.64 -5.54 -0.26
C ASN A 118 13.88 -4.05 -0.50
N MET A 119 14.09 -3.67 -1.77
CA MET A 119 14.13 -2.26 -2.16
C MET A 119 12.82 -1.55 -1.80
N ALA A 120 11.66 -2.11 -2.17
CA ALA A 120 10.35 -1.53 -1.86
C ALA A 120 10.16 -1.32 -0.35
N THR A 121 10.57 -2.30 0.45
CA THR A 121 10.50 -2.22 1.91
C THR A 121 11.42 -1.14 2.47
N GLY A 122 12.72 -1.16 2.12
CA GLY A 122 13.71 -0.21 2.64
C GLY A 122 13.50 1.23 2.16
N ALA A 123 13.04 1.41 0.93
CA ALA A 123 12.87 2.71 0.30
C ALA A 123 11.51 3.36 0.62
N SER A 124 10.51 2.61 1.10
CA SER A 124 9.16 3.13 1.45
C SER A 124 9.15 4.29 2.46
N THR A 125 10.15 4.35 3.34
CA THR A 125 10.29 5.40 4.36
C THR A 125 11.33 6.47 3.99
N ALA A 126 11.98 6.33 2.84
CA ALA A 126 13.02 7.24 2.40
C ALA A 126 12.44 8.57 1.90
N GLN A 127 13.24 9.60 2.10
CA GLN A 127 13.02 10.98 1.65
C GLN A 127 13.98 11.35 0.53
N LEU A 128 15.10 10.62 0.41
CA LEU A 128 16.04 10.73 -0.71
C LEU A 128 16.46 9.33 -1.16
N ALA A 129 16.67 9.16 -2.47
CA ALA A 129 17.28 7.97 -3.04
C ALA A 129 18.66 8.33 -3.62
N VAL A 130 19.70 7.57 -3.27
CA VAL A 130 21.02 7.65 -3.88
C VAL A 130 21.16 6.50 -4.88
N ILE A 131 21.18 6.81 -6.17
CA ILE A 131 21.38 5.83 -7.25
C ILE A 131 22.84 5.89 -7.69
N LEU A 132 23.58 4.80 -7.49
CA LEU A 132 24.96 4.67 -7.93
C LEU A 132 25.01 4.15 -9.37
N LEU A 133 25.95 4.69 -10.14
CA LEU A 133 26.29 4.25 -11.50
C LEU A 133 27.79 4.12 -11.64
N ASP A 134 28.28 3.01 -12.19
CA ASP A 134 29.68 2.88 -12.59
C ASP A 134 29.96 3.71 -13.85
N ALA A 135 30.86 4.70 -13.75
CA ALA A 135 31.23 5.60 -14.84
C ALA A 135 31.71 4.87 -16.12
N ARG A 136 32.23 3.65 -15.98
CA ARG A 136 32.68 2.82 -17.12
C ARG A 136 31.50 2.19 -17.86
N LYS A 137 30.42 1.88 -17.14
CA LYS A 137 29.23 1.20 -17.67
C LYS A 137 28.17 2.19 -18.17
N GLY A 138 28.06 3.36 -17.53
CA GLY A 138 27.02 4.35 -17.82
C GLY A 138 25.66 3.95 -17.25
N VAL A 139 24.57 4.37 -17.91
CA VAL A 139 23.20 4.09 -17.44
C VAL A 139 22.79 2.67 -17.83
N LEU A 140 22.44 1.86 -16.82
CA LEU A 140 22.00 0.48 -17.01
C LEU A 140 20.48 0.35 -16.81
N PRO A 141 19.84 -0.70 -17.35
CA PRO A 141 18.43 -1.03 -17.07
C PRO A 141 18.12 -1.04 -15.57
N GLN A 142 19.00 -1.66 -14.79
CA GLN A 142 18.89 -1.71 -13.33
C GLN A 142 18.91 -0.32 -12.64
N SER A 143 19.70 0.63 -13.15
CA SER A 143 19.70 2.01 -12.65
C SER A 143 18.35 2.68 -12.93
N ARG A 144 17.78 2.47 -14.12
CA ARG A 144 16.44 2.96 -14.48
C ARG A 144 15.35 2.33 -13.62
N ARG A 145 15.43 1.01 -13.40
CA ARG A 145 14.53 0.26 -12.53
C ARG A 145 14.48 0.80 -11.11
N HIS A 146 15.64 0.96 -10.48
CA HIS A 146 15.71 1.53 -9.14
C HIS A 146 15.14 2.94 -9.08
N THR A 147 15.45 3.76 -10.08
CA THR A 147 14.94 5.13 -10.17
C THR A 147 13.41 5.14 -10.26
N TYR A 148 12.82 4.28 -11.08
CA TYR A 148 11.36 4.17 -11.19
C TYR A 148 10.72 3.68 -9.89
N ILE A 149 11.29 2.67 -9.22
CA ILE A 149 10.77 2.17 -7.94
C ILE A 149 10.85 3.28 -6.88
N SER A 150 11.95 4.03 -6.82
CA SER A 150 12.08 5.17 -5.92
C SER A 150 10.99 6.23 -6.15
N TRP A 151 10.72 6.55 -7.42
CA TRP A 151 9.61 7.44 -7.79
C TRP A 151 8.25 6.88 -7.39
N LEU A 152 8.02 5.59 -7.65
CA LEU A 152 6.75 4.92 -7.38
C LEU A 152 6.44 4.89 -5.87
N LEU A 153 7.47 4.71 -5.03
CA LEU A 153 7.40 4.84 -3.57
C LEU A 153 7.35 6.30 -3.09
N GLY A 154 7.24 7.24 -4.02
CA GLY A 154 7.01 8.65 -3.75
C GLY A 154 8.21 9.40 -3.18
N ILE A 155 9.43 8.87 -3.32
CA ILE A 155 10.65 9.54 -2.82
C ILE A 155 10.84 10.86 -3.58
N PRO A 156 10.86 12.03 -2.90
CA PRO A 156 10.86 13.33 -3.56
C PRO A 156 12.22 13.71 -4.15
N HIS A 157 13.32 13.32 -3.50
CA HIS A 157 14.67 13.75 -3.86
C HIS A 157 15.51 12.60 -4.39
N LEU A 158 16.28 12.86 -5.44
CA LEU A 158 17.15 11.89 -6.10
C LEU A 158 18.59 12.43 -6.18
N ALA A 159 19.54 11.65 -5.66
CA ALA A 159 20.97 11.87 -5.83
C ALA A 159 21.55 10.78 -6.72
N VAL A 160 22.25 11.17 -7.77
CA VAL A 160 22.78 10.27 -8.79
C VAL A 160 24.29 10.28 -8.66
N ALA A 161 24.85 9.23 -8.07
CA ALA A 161 26.26 9.08 -7.78
C ALA A 161 26.97 8.38 -8.95
N VAL A 162 27.60 9.17 -9.83
CA VAL A 162 28.44 8.63 -10.92
C VAL A 162 29.78 8.23 -10.30
N ASN A 163 29.87 6.98 -9.89
CA ASN A 163 30.97 6.41 -9.12
C ASN A 163 32.08 5.86 -10.04
N LYS A 164 33.26 5.61 -9.46
CA LYS A 164 34.46 5.09 -10.16
C LYS A 164 35.01 6.04 -11.23
N MET A 165 34.86 7.34 -11.01
CA MET A 165 35.44 8.35 -11.90
C MET A 165 36.97 8.25 -11.98
N ASP A 166 37.62 7.71 -10.96
CA ASP A 166 39.06 7.38 -10.93
C ASP A 166 39.48 6.45 -12.07
N LEU A 167 38.64 5.49 -12.45
CA LEU A 167 38.90 4.57 -13.55
C LEU A 167 38.65 5.18 -14.94
N THR A 168 38.21 6.43 -14.99
CA THR A 168 37.95 7.21 -16.21
C THR A 168 38.73 8.52 -16.21
N ASP A 169 39.78 8.60 -15.40
CA ASP A 169 40.65 9.77 -15.22
C ASP A 169 39.87 11.07 -14.91
N PHE A 170 38.74 10.96 -14.20
CA PHE A 170 37.83 12.06 -13.88
C PHE A 170 37.37 12.87 -15.10
N SER A 171 37.18 12.19 -16.25
CA SER A 171 36.80 12.82 -17.51
C SER A 171 35.43 13.50 -17.44
N ARG A 172 35.42 14.82 -17.68
CA ARG A 172 34.18 15.62 -17.79
C ARG A 172 33.24 15.09 -18.87
N SER A 173 33.76 14.69 -20.02
CA SER A 173 32.92 14.24 -21.13
C SER A 173 32.19 12.93 -20.83
N VAL A 174 32.83 12.02 -20.08
CA VAL A 174 32.21 10.78 -19.62
C VAL A 174 31.07 11.10 -18.65
N PHE A 175 31.32 11.98 -17.68
CA PHE A 175 30.30 12.39 -16.73
C PHE A 175 29.11 13.08 -17.40
N GLU A 176 29.33 14.08 -18.25
CA GLU A 176 28.24 14.83 -18.88
C GLU A 176 27.37 13.93 -19.76
N ARG A 177 27.98 12.99 -20.52
CA ARG A 177 27.22 12.01 -21.30
C ARG A 177 26.30 11.16 -20.42
N ILE A 178 26.81 10.63 -19.30
CA ILE A 178 26.01 9.83 -18.36
C ILE A 178 24.92 10.69 -17.71
N ARG A 179 25.27 11.92 -17.33
CA ARG A 179 24.35 12.88 -16.73
C ARG A 179 23.20 13.22 -17.68
N GLU A 180 23.48 13.53 -18.93
CA GLU A 180 22.47 13.84 -19.95
C GLU A 180 21.54 12.64 -20.18
N GLU A 181 22.11 11.46 -20.42
CA GLU A 181 21.34 10.22 -20.63
C GLU A 181 20.44 9.90 -19.43
N TYR A 182 20.97 10.04 -18.21
CA TYR A 182 20.21 9.74 -17.00
C TYR A 182 19.10 10.76 -16.75
N LEU A 183 19.37 12.05 -16.97
CA LEU A 183 18.38 13.11 -16.80
C LEU A 183 17.25 13.03 -17.82
N GLU A 184 17.52 12.59 -19.06
CA GLU A 184 16.48 12.33 -20.07
C GLU A 184 15.44 11.33 -19.55
N PHE A 185 15.89 10.27 -18.88
CA PHE A 185 15.02 9.29 -18.23
C PHE A 185 14.34 9.86 -16.97
N ALA A 186 15.12 10.39 -16.02
CA ALA A 186 14.62 10.73 -14.69
C ALA A 186 13.67 11.94 -14.68
N ASN A 187 13.84 12.89 -15.61
CA ASN A 187 12.95 14.06 -15.71
C ASN A 187 11.51 13.68 -16.10
N ARG A 188 11.30 12.52 -16.75
CA ARG A 188 9.96 12.01 -17.08
C ARG A 188 9.15 11.60 -15.83
N LEU A 189 9.84 11.32 -14.72
CA LEU A 189 9.23 10.84 -13.48
C LEU A 189 8.80 12.01 -12.56
N GLY A 190 9.34 13.22 -12.72
CA GLY A 190 8.87 14.38 -11.95
C GLY A 190 9.26 14.37 -10.47
N PHE A 191 10.51 13.99 -10.15
CA PHE A 191 11.10 14.22 -8.84
C PHE A 191 11.16 15.72 -8.50
N GLU A 192 11.09 16.07 -7.21
CA GLU A 192 11.20 17.46 -6.76
C GLU A 192 12.61 18.02 -6.98
N SER A 193 13.64 17.19 -6.80
CA SER A 193 15.02 17.57 -7.07
C SER A 193 15.86 16.38 -7.51
N ILE A 194 16.69 16.59 -8.53
CA ILE A 194 17.68 15.61 -9.00
C ILE A 194 19.06 16.27 -8.97
N VAL A 195 20.02 15.66 -8.28
CA VAL A 195 21.42 16.11 -8.22
C VAL A 195 22.33 15.00 -8.71
N VAL A 196 23.18 15.28 -9.69
CA VAL A 196 24.12 14.31 -10.26
C VAL A 196 25.54 14.66 -9.83
N ILE A 197 26.24 13.73 -9.19
CA ILE A 197 27.52 13.97 -8.49
C ILE A 197 28.58 13.01 -9.07
N PRO A 198 29.69 13.51 -9.67
CA PRO A 198 30.83 12.68 -10.05
C PRO A 198 31.62 12.32 -8.81
N MET A 199 31.95 11.05 -8.59
CA MET A 199 32.65 10.63 -7.37
C MET A 199 33.51 9.38 -7.52
N SER A 200 34.38 9.17 -6.54
CA SER A 200 35.05 7.88 -6.30
C SER A 200 34.82 7.46 -4.85
N ALA A 201 34.01 6.42 -4.64
CA ALA A 201 33.76 5.86 -3.32
C ALA A 201 35.02 5.26 -2.69
N LEU A 202 35.94 4.74 -3.51
CA LEU A 202 37.18 4.13 -3.06
C LEU A 202 38.17 5.20 -2.60
N GLU A 203 38.41 6.22 -3.44
CA GLU A 203 39.43 7.24 -3.19
C GLU A 203 38.91 8.39 -2.31
N GLY A 204 37.59 8.60 -2.25
CA GLY A 204 36.91 9.57 -1.38
C GLY A 204 36.44 10.85 -2.08
N ASP A 205 36.71 11.01 -3.38
CA ASP A 205 36.38 12.20 -4.15
C ASP A 205 34.89 12.48 -4.18
N ASN A 206 34.50 13.69 -3.77
CA ASN A 206 33.12 14.16 -3.73
C ASN A 206 32.19 13.28 -2.85
N VAL A 207 32.74 12.43 -1.98
CA VAL A 207 31.97 11.67 -0.97
C VAL A 207 31.62 12.58 0.20
N VAL A 208 32.64 13.01 0.95
CA VAL A 208 32.49 13.91 2.11
C VAL A 208 32.90 15.33 1.73
N THR A 209 34.10 15.48 1.16
CA THR A 209 34.64 16.76 0.71
C THR A 209 34.65 16.86 -0.81
N ARG A 210 34.61 18.10 -1.32
CA ARG A 210 34.78 18.35 -2.75
C ARG A 210 36.19 17.96 -3.21
N SER A 211 36.28 17.34 -4.37
CA SER A 211 37.56 16.89 -4.94
C SER A 211 38.19 17.96 -5.82
N PRO A 212 39.51 18.23 -5.66
CA PRO A 212 40.26 19.06 -6.58
C PRO A 212 40.46 18.38 -7.95
N ARG A 213 40.20 17.08 -8.10
CA ARG A 213 40.33 16.38 -9.40
C ARG A 213 39.14 16.62 -10.33
N THR A 214 38.07 17.21 -9.82
CA THR A 214 36.87 17.56 -10.57
C THR A 214 36.62 19.07 -10.52
N GLU A 215 37.64 19.90 -10.80
CA GLU A 215 37.50 21.38 -10.79
C GLU A 215 36.38 21.89 -11.71
N TRP A 216 36.06 21.11 -12.75
CA TRP A 216 34.98 21.39 -13.69
C TRP A 216 33.56 21.13 -13.14
N TYR A 217 33.44 20.49 -11.97
CA TYR A 217 32.16 20.21 -11.31
C TYR A 217 31.94 21.22 -10.17
N GLU A 218 30.91 22.06 -10.33
CA GLU A 218 30.60 23.15 -9.38
C GLU A 218 29.58 22.73 -8.29
N GLY A 219 29.02 21.53 -8.40
CA GLY A 219 28.00 21.02 -7.48
C GLY A 219 28.54 20.60 -6.11
N PRO A 220 27.66 20.15 -5.21
CA PRO A 220 28.04 19.72 -3.87
C PRO A 220 28.72 18.35 -3.87
N SER A 221 29.47 18.04 -2.80
CA SER A 221 29.78 16.65 -2.46
C SER A 221 28.51 15.90 -2.05
N LEU A 222 28.55 14.57 -2.01
CA LEU A 222 27.41 13.77 -1.57
C LEU A 222 26.97 14.14 -0.15
N LEU A 223 27.91 14.24 0.81
CA LEU A 223 27.56 14.61 2.18
C LEU A 223 26.99 16.03 2.26
N GLU A 224 27.57 17.01 1.56
CA GLU A 224 27.03 18.37 1.50
C GLU A 224 25.57 18.37 1.00
N HIS A 225 25.26 17.58 -0.01
CA HIS A 225 23.89 17.43 -0.51
C HIS A 225 22.97 16.77 0.52
N LEU A 226 23.42 15.68 1.15
CA LEU A 226 22.65 14.99 2.20
C LEU A 226 22.36 15.90 3.41
N GLU A 227 23.30 16.79 3.77
CA GLU A 227 23.09 17.76 4.85
C GLU A 227 22.08 18.85 4.50
N THR A 228 22.01 19.24 3.22
CA THR A 228 21.25 20.43 2.76
C THR A 228 19.93 20.11 2.07
N VAL A 229 19.70 18.87 1.63
CA VAL A 229 18.45 18.49 0.97
C VAL A 229 17.27 18.77 1.91
N PRO A 230 16.22 19.47 1.47
CA PRO A 230 15.10 19.75 2.35
C PRO A 230 14.47 18.45 2.81
N VAL A 231 14.40 18.20 4.13
CA VAL A 231 13.50 17.17 4.62
C VAL A 231 12.11 17.79 4.62
N SER A 232 11.19 17.21 3.87
CA SER A 232 9.77 17.37 4.16
C SER A 232 9.45 16.70 5.50
N VAL A 233 9.91 17.27 6.63
CA VAL A 233 9.33 16.98 7.94
C VAL A 233 8.02 17.72 7.95
N GLY A 234 7.02 17.14 7.29
CA GLY A 234 5.66 17.64 7.34
C GLY A 234 5.04 17.35 8.71
N ALA A 235 5.65 17.82 9.80
CA ALA A 235 4.98 17.87 11.08
C ALA A 235 3.69 18.67 10.87
N GLY A 236 2.54 17.99 10.84
CA GLY A 236 1.26 18.62 10.62
C GLY A 236 0.91 19.02 9.18
N LYS A 237 1.66 18.58 8.15
CA LYS A 237 1.26 18.85 6.75
C LYS A 237 0.13 17.92 6.31
N GLY A 238 -0.73 18.44 5.42
CA GLY A 238 -1.86 17.71 4.85
C GLY A 238 -3.10 17.75 5.75
N ASP A 239 -4.16 17.10 5.29
CA ASP A 239 -5.43 17.03 6.02
C ASP A 239 -5.34 16.03 7.17
N LEU A 240 -6.10 16.24 8.25
CA LEU A 240 -6.09 15.35 9.40
C LEU A 240 -6.53 13.94 9.01
N ARG A 241 -5.68 12.95 9.33
CA ARG A 241 -5.99 11.52 9.27
C ARG A 241 -5.50 10.86 10.56
N PHE A 242 -6.42 10.34 11.37
CA PHE A 242 -6.10 9.61 12.59
C PHE A 242 -6.78 8.24 12.59
N PRO A 243 -6.10 7.20 12.04
CA PRO A 243 -6.60 5.84 12.07
C PRO A 243 -6.61 5.31 13.50
N VAL A 244 -7.78 4.87 13.95
CA VAL A 244 -7.95 4.26 15.28
C VAL A 244 -7.34 2.85 15.23
N GLN A 245 -6.35 2.61 16.07
CA GLN A 245 -5.69 1.31 16.20
C GLN A 245 -6.26 0.50 17.37
N TYR A 246 -6.63 1.18 18.45
CA TYR A 246 -7.08 0.54 19.68
C TYR A 246 -8.05 1.43 20.46
N VAL A 247 -8.98 0.82 21.19
CA VAL A 247 -9.91 1.51 22.09
C VAL A 247 -9.47 1.27 23.52
N VAL A 248 -9.08 2.33 24.21
CA VAL A 248 -8.61 2.32 25.60
C VAL A 248 -9.80 2.55 26.52
N ARG A 249 -10.14 1.55 27.34
CA ARG A 249 -11.25 1.61 28.31
C ARG A 249 -10.83 0.99 29.66
N PRO A 250 -10.08 1.71 30.50
CA PRO A 250 -9.63 1.21 31.79
C PRO A 250 -10.77 1.15 32.82
N ASN A 251 -11.82 1.95 32.64
CA ASN A 251 -13.02 1.98 33.49
C ASN A 251 -14.25 2.42 32.66
N LEU A 252 -15.42 2.50 33.30
CA LEU A 252 -16.68 2.83 32.62
C LEU A 252 -16.71 4.28 32.09
N ASP A 253 -16.01 5.20 32.76
CA ASP A 253 -16.06 6.65 32.52
C ASP A 253 -14.99 7.15 31.53
N PHE A 254 -14.03 6.30 31.18
CA PHE A 254 -12.96 6.64 30.23
C PHE A 254 -13.05 5.81 28.97
N ARG A 255 -13.24 6.49 27.82
CA ARG A 255 -13.14 5.90 26.50
C ARG A 255 -12.20 6.75 25.63
N GLY A 256 -11.00 6.23 25.43
CA GLY A 256 -9.99 6.84 24.56
C GLY A 256 -9.75 6.03 23.30
N PHE A 257 -9.37 6.70 22.22
CA PHE A 257 -9.04 6.11 20.94
C PHE A 257 -7.55 6.31 20.69
N ALA A 258 -6.79 5.21 20.74
CA ALA A 258 -5.36 5.22 20.56
C ALA A 258 -5.00 4.90 19.10
N GLY A 259 -4.04 5.65 18.58
CA GLY A 259 -3.53 5.52 17.23
C GLY A 259 -2.35 6.44 17.00
N GLN A 260 -1.79 6.36 15.79
CA GLN A 260 -0.75 7.27 15.33
C GLN A 260 -1.38 8.29 14.40
N VAL A 261 -1.12 9.58 14.61
CA VAL A 261 -1.54 10.63 13.68
C VAL A 261 -0.85 10.37 12.34
N ALA A 262 -1.62 10.07 11.29
CA ALA A 262 -1.08 9.70 9.98
C ALA A 262 -0.71 10.93 9.15
N SER A 263 -1.49 12.00 9.24
CA SER A 263 -1.23 13.30 8.62
C SER A 263 -2.00 14.41 9.32
N GLY A 264 -1.61 15.66 9.06
CA GLY A 264 -2.25 16.85 9.61
C GLY A 264 -2.01 17.06 11.11
N LEU A 265 -2.74 18.03 11.65
CA LEU A 265 -2.72 18.45 13.05
C LEU A 265 -4.03 18.04 13.71
N LEU A 266 -3.96 17.70 14.99
CA LEU A 266 -5.11 17.42 15.83
C LEU A 266 -5.02 18.31 17.07
N HIS A 267 -5.98 19.22 17.25
CA HIS A 267 -6.02 20.11 18.41
C HIS A 267 -7.14 19.74 19.38
N THR A 268 -6.89 19.96 20.67
CA THR A 268 -7.94 19.86 21.69
C THR A 268 -9.02 20.92 21.43
N GLY A 269 -10.29 20.53 21.44
CA GLY A 269 -11.46 21.36 21.13
C GLY A 269 -11.86 21.40 19.65
N GLU A 270 -11.01 20.89 18.75
CA GLU A 270 -11.26 20.86 17.31
C GLU A 270 -12.35 19.86 16.95
N GLN A 271 -13.12 20.17 15.89
CA GLN A 271 -14.17 19.27 15.39
C GLN A 271 -13.57 18.20 14.49
N VAL A 272 -13.96 16.95 14.72
CA VAL A 272 -13.53 15.78 13.94
C VAL A 272 -14.73 14.97 13.49
N MET A 273 -14.61 14.29 12.35
CA MET A 273 -15.61 13.36 11.83
C MET A 273 -15.10 11.92 11.98
N ALA A 274 -15.96 11.03 12.48
CA ALA A 274 -15.70 9.60 12.64
C ALA A 274 -16.23 8.80 11.44
N LEU A 275 -15.35 8.19 10.65
CA LEU A 275 -15.73 7.27 9.56
C LEU A 275 -15.60 5.81 10.03
N PRO A 276 -16.56 4.91 9.71
CA PRO A 276 -17.66 5.06 8.75
C PRO A 276 -18.87 5.88 9.20
N SER A 277 -19.06 6.16 10.49
CA SER A 277 -20.37 6.64 10.96
C SER A 277 -20.82 7.99 10.38
N GLY A 278 -19.88 8.81 9.89
CA GLY A 278 -20.12 10.19 9.46
C GLY A 278 -20.43 11.16 10.61
N ARG A 279 -20.50 10.68 11.86
CA ARG A 279 -20.80 11.51 13.02
C ARG A 279 -19.64 12.43 13.33
N THR A 280 -19.95 13.68 13.66
CA THR A 280 -18.96 14.66 14.11
C THR A 280 -18.97 14.79 15.63
N SER A 281 -17.80 15.01 16.23
CA SER A 281 -17.64 15.37 17.64
C SER A 281 -16.49 16.36 17.79
N ARG A 282 -16.14 16.75 19.03
CA ARG A 282 -14.95 17.54 19.33
C ARG A 282 -13.94 16.72 20.12
N VAL A 283 -12.66 17.01 19.89
CA VAL A 283 -11.57 16.44 20.68
C VAL A 283 -11.65 16.99 22.10
N LYS A 284 -11.83 16.12 23.09
CA LYS A 284 -11.88 16.50 24.51
C LYS A 284 -10.49 16.56 25.12
N SER A 285 -9.66 15.56 24.87
CA SER A 285 -8.26 15.52 25.31
C SER A 285 -7.40 14.70 24.36
N ILE A 286 -6.11 15.01 24.35
CA ILE A 286 -5.06 14.27 23.65
C ILE A 286 -4.01 13.92 24.69
N THR A 287 -3.73 12.63 24.88
CA THR A 287 -2.87 12.15 25.97
C THR A 287 -1.78 11.22 25.42
N THR A 288 -0.55 11.40 25.89
CA THR A 288 0.59 10.49 25.67
C THR A 288 1.06 9.91 27.00
N TYR A 289 2.09 9.06 26.95
CA TYR A 289 2.76 8.58 28.16
C TYR A 289 3.32 9.73 29.02
N ASP A 290 3.84 10.78 28.38
CA ASP A 290 4.46 11.94 29.04
C ASP A 290 3.44 12.98 29.54
N GLY A 291 2.15 12.76 29.29
CA GLY A 291 1.06 13.61 29.77
C GLY A 291 0.15 14.12 28.65
N ASP A 292 -0.66 15.14 28.99
CA ASP A 292 -1.64 15.70 28.05
C ASP A 292 -1.01 16.72 27.10
N LEU A 293 -1.43 16.66 25.84
CA LEU A 293 -1.03 17.56 24.77
C LEU A 293 -2.19 18.48 24.37
N ARG A 294 -1.86 19.72 23.98
CA ARG A 294 -2.82 20.63 23.32
C ARG A 294 -2.96 20.36 21.83
N THR A 295 -1.90 19.84 21.23
CA THR A 295 -1.77 19.58 19.80
C THR A 295 -1.00 18.29 19.61
N ALA A 296 -1.50 17.42 18.73
CA ALA A 296 -0.74 16.32 18.18
C ALA A 296 -0.53 16.52 16.68
N PHE A 297 0.59 16.00 16.18
CA PHE A 297 0.95 16.08 14.76
C PHE A 297 1.49 14.74 14.27
N ALA A 298 1.37 14.47 12.97
CA ALA A 298 1.97 13.27 12.41
C ALA A 298 3.51 13.29 12.56
N PRO A 299 4.16 12.19 13.00
CA PRO A 299 3.61 10.85 13.22
C PRO A 299 3.50 10.46 14.71
N GLN A 300 3.00 11.34 15.58
CA GLN A 300 2.90 11.08 17.02
C GLN A 300 1.83 10.01 17.34
N SER A 301 2.14 9.11 18.27
CA SER A 301 1.20 8.16 18.83
C SER A 301 0.51 8.75 20.04
N VAL A 302 -0.81 8.87 19.99
CA VAL A 302 -1.62 9.56 21.01
C VAL A 302 -2.89 8.79 21.32
N CYS A 303 -3.45 9.03 22.51
CA CYS A 303 -4.79 8.61 22.91
C CYS A 303 -5.72 9.83 22.88
N VAL A 304 -6.79 9.77 22.11
CA VAL A 304 -7.73 10.86 21.89
C VAL A 304 -9.06 10.53 22.57
N THR A 305 -9.60 11.45 23.37
CA THR A 305 -10.98 11.34 23.86
C THR A 305 -11.88 12.34 23.13
N LEU A 306 -13.16 12.01 22.99
CA LEU A 306 -14.15 12.86 22.33
C LEU A 306 -15.14 13.43 23.36
N THR A 307 -15.80 14.54 23.02
CA THR A 307 -16.83 15.14 23.87
C THR A 307 -18.13 14.34 23.85
N ASP A 308 -18.45 13.75 22.70
CA ASP A 308 -19.67 12.98 22.48
C ASP A 308 -19.36 11.48 22.47
N GLU A 309 -20.34 10.69 22.90
CA GLU A 309 -20.24 9.23 22.80
C GLU A 309 -20.45 8.79 21.34
N ILE A 310 -19.32 8.68 20.63
CA ILE A 310 -19.24 8.08 19.30
C ILE A 310 -18.65 6.68 19.43
N ASP A 311 -19.27 5.72 18.76
CA ASP A 311 -18.76 4.36 18.66
C ASP A 311 -17.70 4.28 17.56
N LEU A 312 -16.45 4.15 17.99
CA LEU A 312 -15.27 3.96 17.15
C LEU A 312 -14.55 2.68 17.56
N SER A 313 -14.06 1.97 16.56
CA SER A 313 -13.34 0.70 16.66
C SER A 313 -12.05 0.72 15.84
N ARG A 314 -11.24 -0.33 15.98
CA ARG A 314 -10.03 -0.49 15.16
C ARG A 314 -10.39 -0.53 13.67
N GLY A 315 -9.68 0.26 12.87
CA GLY A 315 -9.88 0.37 11.42
C GLY A 315 -10.80 1.54 11.01
N ASP A 316 -11.44 2.19 11.99
CA ASP A 316 -12.12 3.47 11.80
C ASP A 316 -11.11 4.61 11.77
N ILE A 317 -11.51 5.77 11.25
CA ILE A 317 -10.63 6.93 11.13
C ILE A 317 -11.33 8.20 11.58
N LEU A 318 -10.62 9.02 12.36
CA LEU A 318 -10.99 10.40 12.64
C LEU A 318 -10.35 11.31 11.58
N VAL A 319 -11.16 12.18 10.99
CA VAL A 319 -10.74 13.07 9.88
C VAL A 319 -11.27 14.49 10.08
N ASP A 320 -10.70 15.45 9.34
CA ASP A 320 -11.27 16.77 9.17
C ASP A 320 -12.64 16.67 8.45
N PRO A 321 -13.75 17.15 9.05
CA PRO A 321 -15.07 17.12 8.44
C PRO A 321 -15.18 17.85 7.10
N HIS A 322 -14.34 18.86 6.87
CA HIS A 322 -14.34 19.68 5.66
C HIS A 322 -13.46 19.12 4.55
N ARG A 323 -12.59 18.16 4.89
CA ARG A 323 -11.64 17.53 3.96
C ARG A 323 -11.59 16.01 4.16
N PRO A 324 -12.71 15.32 3.98
CA PRO A 324 -12.78 13.87 4.15
C PRO A 324 -11.96 13.15 3.07
N PRO A 325 -11.40 11.97 3.37
CA PRO A 325 -10.77 11.11 2.38
C PRO A 325 -11.80 10.56 1.39
N HIS A 326 -11.32 9.94 0.31
CA HIS A 326 -12.17 9.20 -0.61
C HIS A 326 -12.72 7.94 0.05
N VAL A 327 -13.99 7.66 -0.20
CA VAL A 327 -14.70 6.50 0.34
C VAL A 327 -15.18 5.63 -0.82
N SER A 328 -14.54 4.49 -1.03
CA SER A 328 -14.93 3.59 -2.12
C SER A 328 -14.55 2.15 -1.82
N ARG A 329 -15.30 1.22 -2.42
CA ARG A 329 -14.94 -0.20 -2.48
C ARG A 329 -14.03 -0.52 -3.66
N ARG A 330 -14.06 0.33 -4.69
CA ARG A 330 -13.24 0.18 -5.89
C ARG A 330 -12.14 1.24 -5.87
N LEU A 331 -10.92 0.79 -6.12
CA LEU A 331 -9.77 1.67 -6.24
C LEU A 331 -8.85 1.18 -7.33
N THR A 332 -8.14 2.13 -7.94
CA THR A 332 -7.05 1.88 -8.86
C THR A 332 -5.75 2.07 -8.09
N ALA A 333 -4.80 1.15 -8.25
CA ALA A 333 -3.52 1.24 -7.56
C ALA A 333 -2.39 0.70 -8.44
N ALA A 334 -1.21 1.30 -8.32
CA ALA A 334 0.01 0.64 -8.75
C ALA A 334 0.37 -0.44 -7.73
N LEU A 335 0.69 -1.64 -8.19
CA LEU A 335 0.97 -2.80 -7.37
C LEU A 335 2.37 -3.33 -7.70
N VAL A 336 3.19 -3.50 -6.68
CA VAL A 336 4.47 -4.23 -6.76
C VAL A 336 4.21 -5.65 -6.29
N TRP A 337 4.27 -6.63 -7.21
CA TRP A 337 4.06 -8.03 -6.88
C TRP A 337 5.35 -8.67 -6.35
N MET A 338 5.27 -9.35 -5.21
CA MET A 338 6.44 -9.82 -4.46
C MET A 338 6.46 -11.33 -4.23
N ASN A 339 5.52 -12.05 -4.83
CA ASN A 339 5.35 -13.48 -4.63
C ASN A 339 5.75 -14.27 -5.89
N GLU A 340 6.33 -15.45 -5.69
CA GLU A 340 6.74 -16.33 -6.80
C GLU A 340 5.53 -16.84 -7.59
N GLN A 341 4.41 -17.11 -6.91
CA GLN A 341 3.17 -17.44 -7.61
C GLN A 341 2.59 -16.16 -8.20
N PRO A 342 2.23 -16.15 -9.49
CA PRO A 342 1.68 -14.97 -10.15
C PRO A 342 0.39 -14.47 -9.50
N LEU A 343 0.10 -13.19 -9.67
CA LEU A 343 -1.18 -12.61 -9.27
C LEU A 343 -2.34 -13.32 -9.97
N GLU A 344 -3.34 -13.71 -9.18
CA GLU A 344 -4.58 -14.31 -9.66
C GLU A 344 -5.73 -13.30 -9.55
N VAL A 345 -6.32 -12.96 -10.69
CA VAL A 345 -7.48 -12.07 -10.76
C VAL A 345 -8.71 -12.78 -10.15
N ARG A 346 -9.56 -12.04 -9.46
CA ARG A 346 -10.77 -12.50 -8.73
C ARG A 346 -10.51 -13.45 -7.56
N ARG A 347 -9.26 -13.80 -7.25
CA ARG A 347 -8.91 -14.52 -6.02
C ARG A 347 -9.11 -13.60 -4.81
N PRO A 348 -9.69 -14.09 -3.69
CA PRO A 348 -9.79 -13.31 -2.46
C PRO A 348 -8.43 -13.20 -1.77
N TYR A 349 -8.04 -11.97 -1.45
CA TYR A 349 -6.87 -11.59 -0.67
C TYR A 349 -7.29 -10.84 0.60
N LEU A 350 -6.44 -10.80 1.61
CA LEU A 350 -6.57 -9.87 2.74
C LEU A 350 -5.85 -8.59 2.39
N LEU A 351 -6.59 -7.49 2.22
CA LEU A 351 -6.07 -6.15 2.05
C LEU A 351 -5.93 -5.50 3.42
N LYS A 352 -4.70 -5.16 3.81
CA LYS A 352 -4.42 -4.38 5.01
C LYS A 352 -4.12 -2.94 4.62
N HIS A 353 -4.97 -2.04 5.11
CA HIS A 353 -4.91 -0.59 4.87
C HIS A 353 -5.00 0.10 6.22
N THR A 354 -4.00 0.90 6.56
CA THR A 354 -3.83 1.50 7.90
C THR A 354 -3.96 0.45 9.04
N SER A 355 -4.90 0.62 9.96
CA SER A 355 -5.21 -0.31 11.05
C SER A 355 -6.29 -1.35 10.68
N ARG A 356 -6.89 -1.23 9.49
CA ARG A 356 -7.97 -2.08 8.97
C ARG A 356 -7.43 -3.23 8.13
N GLN A 357 -8.09 -4.38 8.23
CA GLN A 357 -7.83 -5.54 7.37
C GLN A 357 -9.18 -6.07 6.86
N ILE A 358 -9.33 -6.14 5.54
CA ILE A 358 -10.58 -6.55 4.87
C ILE A 358 -10.27 -7.50 3.72
N THR A 359 -11.26 -8.28 3.30
CA THR A 359 -11.13 -9.07 2.08
C THR A 359 -11.27 -8.18 0.85
N ALA A 360 -10.42 -8.39 -0.15
CA ALA A 360 -10.50 -7.73 -1.45
C ALA A 360 -10.03 -8.68 -2.56
N SER A 361 -10.38 -8.40 -3.80
CA SER A 361 -9.87 -9.12 -4.97
C SER A 361 -9.39 -8.13 -6.02
N VAL A 362 -8.37 -8.54 -6.78
CA VAL A 362 -7.98 -7.81 -7.99
C VAL A 362 -9.02 -8.12 -9.06
N VAL A 363 -9.72 -7.10 -9.57
CA VAL A 363 -10.77 -7.24 -10.59
C VAL A 363 -10.16 -7.42 -11.97
N ARG A 364 -9.09 -6.66 -12.25
CA ARG A 364 -8.27 -6.76 -13.46
C ARG A 364 -6.92 -6.11 -13.28
N VAL A 365 -5.94 -6.58 -14.05
CA VAL A 365 -4.70 -5.85 -14.33
C VAL A 365 -4.98 -4.95 -15.53
N ARG A 366 -4.69 -3.65 -15.42
CA ARG A 366 -4.89 -2.69 -16.52
C ARG A 366 -3.73 -2.76 -17.50
N HIS A 367 -2.52 -2.65 -16.96
CA HIS A 367 -1.27 -2.79 -17.68
C HIS A 367 -0.15 -3.12 -16.69
N ARG A 368 0.90 -3.74 -17.20
CA ARG A 368 2.22 -3.82 -16.57
C ARG A 368 3.04 -2.62 -17.03
N VAL A 369 3.96 -2.15 -16.20
CA VAL A 369 4.93 -1.13 -16.60
C VAL A 369 6.28 -1.80 -16.84
N ASP A 370 6.81 -1.66 -18.05
CA ASP A 370 8.21 -1.97 -18.33
C ASP A 370 9.07 -0.90 -17.65
N VAL A 371 9.85 -1.33 -16.67
CA VAL A 371 10.57 -0.40 -15.79
C VAL A 371 11.78 0.26 -16.49
N ASP A 372 12.26 -0.34 -17.58
CA ASP A 372 13.46 0.10 -18.27
C ASP A 372 13.16 1.18 -19.32
N SER A 373 11.96 1.13 -19.92
CA SER A 373 11.45 2.03 -20.95
C SER A 373 10.34 2.97 -20.46
N LEU A 374 9.70 2.64 -19.33
CA LEU A 374 8.47 3.24 -18.81
C LEU A 374 7.25 3.02 -19.72
N ALA A 375 7.29 2.00 -20.59
CA ALA A 375 6.17 1.67 -21.46
C ALA A 375 5.06 0.95 -20.67
N GLU A 376 3.81 1.28 -20.98
CA GLU A 376 2.64 0.54 -20.51
C GLU A 376 2.37 -0.63 -21.44
N GLU A 377 2.35 -1.84 -20.88
CA GLU A 377 2.16 -3.08 -21.62
C GLU A 377 0.87 -3.77 -21.16
N PRO A 378 -0.01 -4.24 -22.08
CA PRO A 378 -1.15 -5.05 -21.69
C PRO A 378 -0.72 -6.30 -20.93
N ALA A 379 -1.36 -6.58 -19.80
CA ALA A 379 -1.05 -7.74 -18.97
C ALA A 379 -2.32 -8.28 -18.30
N GLU A 380 -2.42 -9.60 -18.19
CA GLU A 380 -3.53 -10.29 -17.49
C GLU A 380 -3.14 -10.76 -16.09
N ARG A 381 -1.84 -10.80 -15.80
CA ARG A 381 -1.25 -11.23 -14.53
C ARG A 381 0.00 -10.40 -14.21
N LEU A 382 0.48 -10.53 -12.98
CA LEU A 382 1.78 -9.99 -12.55
C LEU A 382 2.62 -11.12 -11.97
N ASP A 383 3.80 -11.33 -12.55
CA ASP A 383 4.81 -12.27 -12.08
C ASP A 383 5.71 -11.61 -11.00
N LEU A 384 6.60 -12.38 -10.38
CA LEU A 384 7.48 -11.89 -9.29
C LEU A 384 8.26 -10.65 -9.72
N ASN A 385 8.24 -9.61 -8.88
CA ASN A 385 8.89 -8.31 -9.06
C ASN A 385 8.34 -7.45 -10.20
N GLU A 386 7.22 -7.85 -10.82
CA GLU A 386 6.55 -7.01 -11.79
C GLU A 386 5.73 -5.91 -11.11
N ILE A 387 5.62 -4.79 -11.81
CA ILE A 387 4.86 -3.63 -11.39
C ILE A 387 3.74 -3.41 -12.39
N GLY A 388 2.51 -3.30 -11.92
CA GLY A 388 1.37 -3.03 -12.78
C GLY A 388 0.32 -2.18 -12.11
N VAL A 389 -0.52 -1.55 -12.92
CA VAL A 389 -1.69 -0.84 -12.42
C VAL A 389 -2.87 -1.81 -12.41
N VAL A 390 -3.51 -1.94 -11.26
CA VAL A 390 -4.60 -2.88 -11.02
C VAL A 390 -5.85 -2.17 -10.53
N GLU A 391 -7.01 -2.77 -10.81
CA GLU A 391 -8.26 -2.42 -10.15
C GLU A 391 -8.56 -3.42 -9.05
N ILE A 392 -8.87 -2.92 -7.86
CA ILE A 392 -9.18 -3.73 -6.69
C ILE A 392 -10.59 -3.42 -6.24
N GLU A 393 -11.33 -4.47 -5.88
CA GLU A 393 -12.64 -4.35 -5.24
C GLU A 393 -12.60 -5.00 -3.85
N SER A 394 -12.94 -4.22 -2.84
CA SER A 394 -13.00 -4.67 -1.45
C SER A 394 -14.42 -5.04 -1.02
N THR A 395 -14.53 -5.88 0.01
CA THR A 395 -15.83 -6.30 0.57
C THR A 395 -16.52 -5.21 1.38
N GLN A 396 -15.78 -4.18 1.79
CA GLN A 396 -16.27 -3.00 2.52
C GLN A 396 -15.52 -1.74 2.04
N PRO A 397 -16.13 -0.55 2.11
CA PRO A 397 -15.47 0.69 1.69
C PRO A 397 -14.16 0.94 2.46
N LEU A 398 -13.14 1.41 1.74
CA LEU A 398 -11.90 1.94 2.28
C LEU A 398 -11.97 3.48 2.33
N TYR A 399 -11.29 4.07 3.31
CA TYR A 399 -11.16 5.53 3.46
C TYR A 399 -9.71 5.90 3.11
N TYR A 400 -9.48 6.34 1.88
CA TYR A 400 -8.14 6.49 1.36
C TYR A 400 -7.91 7.85 0.72
N ASP A 401 -6.64 8.21 0.61
CA ASP A 401 -6.17 9.31 -0.21
C ASP A 401 -5.29 8.73 -1.33
N ALA A 402 -5.01 9.51 -2.37
CA ALA A 402 -4.00 9.11 -3.34
C ALA A 402 -2.62 9.05 -2.64
N TYR A 403 -1.80 8.06 -2.99
CA TYR A 403 -0.49 7.83 -2.36
C TYR A 403 0.45 9.04 -2.46
N ARG A 404 0.37 9.80 -3.55
CA ARG A 404 1.11 11.06 -3.76
C ARG A 404 0.70 12.18 -2.81
N VAL A 405 -0.54 12.17 -2.33
CA VAL A 405 -1.08 13.16 -1.39
C VAL A 405 -0.80 12.72 0.05
N ASN A 406 -1.05 11.45 0.37
CA ASN A 406 -0.79 10.90 1.69
C ASN A 406 -0.32 9.44 1.57
N ARG A 407 0.95 9.20 1.91
CA ARG A 407 1.55 7.86 1.82
C ARG A 407 0.92 6.85 2.79
N VAL A 408 0.42 7.28 3.95
CA VAL A 408 -0.10 6.37 4.98
C VAL A 408 -1.49 5.86 4.61
N THR A 409 -2.37 6.77 4.20
CA THR A 409 -3.74 6.43 3.77
C THR A 409 -3.85 6.07 2.29
N GLY A 410 -2.79 6.28 1.50
CA GLY A 410 -2.70 5.83 0.11
C GLY A 410 -1.93 4.52 -0.08
N ALA A 411 -1.45 3.88 0.98
CA ALA A 411 -0.74 2.60 0.90
C ALA A 411 -1.58 1.44 1.42
N PHE A 412 -1.38 0.26 0.84
CA PHE A 412 -1.88 -1.00 1.39
C PHE A 412 -0.94 -2.15 1.05
N ILE A 413 -1.16 -3.29 1.70
CA ILE A 413 -0.55 -4.56 1.30
C ILE A 413 -1.63 -5.61 1.03
N LEU A 414 -1.33 -6.52 0.11
CA LEU A 414 -2.12 -7.74 -0.08
C LEU A 414 -1.45 -8.89 0.65
N ILE A 415 -2.24 -9.64 1.40
CA ILE A 415 -1.82 -10.75 2.24
C ILE A 415 -2.59 -11.99 1.81
N ASP A 416 -1.89 -13.12 1.72
CA ASP A 416 -2.52 -14.41 1.51
C ASP A 416 -3.30 -14.85 2.76
N PRO A 417 -4.61 -15.14 2.65
CA PRO A 417 -5.42 -15.53 3.81
C PRO A 417 -5.02 -16.85 4.47
N LEU A 418 -4.30 -17.74 3.76
CA LEU A 418 -3.94 -19.06 4.28
C LEU A 418 -2.56 -19.03 4.96
N SER A 419 -1.55 -18.50 4.27
CA SER A 419 -0.16 -18.47 4.76
C SER A 419 0.18 -17.23 5.57
N ASN A 420 -0.65 -16.17 5.53
CA ASN A 420 -0.35 -14.83 6.04
C ASN A 420 0.88 -14.17 5.39
N ALA A 421 1.35 -14.69 4.26
CA ALA A 421 2.44 -14.06 3.50
C ALA A 421 1.99 -12.74 2.90
N THR A 422 2.84 -11.70 2.98
CA THR A 422 2.64 -10.46 2.23
C THR A 422 3.01 -10.71 0.78
N LEU A 423 2.01 -10.60 -0.12
CA LEU A 423 2.13 -10.91 -1.54
C LEU A 423 2.47 -9.68 -2.39
N ALA A 424 2.00 -8.49 -1.97
CA ALA A 424 2.19 -7.27 -2.73
C ALA A 424 2.08 -6.01 -1.86
N ALA A 425 2.66 -4.92 -2.34
CA ALA A 425 2.46 -3.57 -1.82
C ALA A 425 1.80 -2.71 -2.90
N GLY A 426 0.81 -1.92 -2.49
CA GLY A 426 0.01 -1.11 -3.38
C GLY A 426 0.06 0.37 -3.02
N MET A 427 0.13 1.19 -4.06
CA MET A 427 0.09 2.65 -4.02
C MET A 427 -1.18 3.11 -4.73
N ILE A 428 -2.15 3.60 -3.97
CA ILE A 428 -3.46 4.00 -4.47
C ILE A 428 -3.30 5.22 -5.38
N ALA A 429 -3.84 5.13 -6.59
CA ALA A 429 -3.84 6.20 -7.57
C ALA A 429 -4.88 7.27 -7.22
N GLU A 430 -4.84 8.39 -7.95
CA GLU A 430 -5.94 9.36 -7.87
C GLU A 430 -7.25 8.72 -8.34
N PRO A 431 -8.38 9.01 -7.68
CA PRO A 431 -9.67 8.49 -8.08
C PRO A 431 -10.06 9.06 -9.43
N GLU A 432 -10.52 8.19 -10.34
CA GLU A 432 -10.77 8.54 -11.74
C GLU A 432 -12.07 9.33 -11.97
N SER A 433 -12.91 9.50 -10.94
CA SER A 433 -14.13 10.27 -11.03
C SER A 433 -14.24 11.29 -9.89
N ALA A 434 -14.53 12.54 -10.28
CA ALA A 434 -14.87 13.64 -9.37
C ALA A 434 -16.18 13.39 -8.58
N ASP A 435 -16.97 12.38 -8.98
CA ASP A 435 -18.18 11.93 -8.30
C ASP A 435 -17.91 11.22 -6.96
N ALA A 436 -16.65 10.97 -6.62
CA ALA A 436 -16.23 10.52 -5.29
C ALA A 436 -16.15 11.66 -4.24
N ARG A 437 -16.72 12.84 -4.54
CA ARG A 437 -16.97 13.89 -3.54
C ARG A 437 -18.39 13.74 -3.01
N THR A 438 -18.48 13.38 -1.74
CA THR A 438 -19.71 13.25 -0.96
C THR A 438 -20.60 12.08 -1.40
N ALA A 439 -20.09 10.86 -1.25
CA ALA A 439 -21.01 9.82 -0.78
C ALA A 439 -21.43 10.25 0.62
N HIS A 440 -22.57 10.95 0.72
CA HIS A 440 -23.33 10.93 1.97
C HIS A 440 -23.38 9.47 2.39
N ILE A 441 -22.78 9.17 3.54
CA ILE A 441 -22.99 7.88 4.17
C ILE A 441 -24.43 7.94 4.66
N ASP A 442 -25.37 7.68 3.76
CA ASP A 442 -26.65 7.13 4.12
C ASP A 442 -26.30 5.76 4.69
N VAL A 443 -26.02 5.74 6.00
CA VAL A 443 -26.27 4.56 6.80
C VAL A 443 -27.74 4.28 6.53
N ARG A 444 -28.04 3.33 5.63
CA ARG A 444 -29.40 2.90 5.35
C ARG A 444 -29.93 2.25 6.63
N THR A 445 -30.44 3.08 7.54
CA THR A 445 -31.12 2.64 8.75
C THR A 445 -32.55 2.31 8.35
N GLY A 446 -32.76 1.09 7.89
CA GLY A 446 -34.05 0.62 7.41
C GLY A 446 -34.09 -0.91 7.32
N ARG A 447 -35.30 -1.46 7.20
CA ARG A 447 -35.45 -2.89 6.85
C ARG A 447 -34.97 -3.08 5.42
N VAL A 448 -34.18 -4.13 5.17
CA VAL A 448 -33.70 -4.49 3.83
C VAL A 448 -34.89 -4.62 2.88
N ALA A 449 -34.90 -3.78 1.84
CA ALA A 449 -35.96 -3.76 0.85
C ALA A 449 -35.90 -5.00 -0.07
N PRO A 450 -37.02 -5.45 -0.65
CA PRO A 450 -37.02 -6.55 -1.62
C PRO A 450 -36.02 -6.36 -2.76
N ALA A 451 -35.92 -5.14 -3.31
CA ALA A 451 -34.98 -4.80 -4.37
C ALA A 451 -33.50 -4.99 -3.96
N GLU A 452 -33.16 -4.70 -2.70
CA GLU A 452 -31.79 -4.91 -2.18
C GLU A 452 -31.45 -6.40 -2.06
N ARG A 453 -32.44 -7.23 -1.70
CA ARG A 453 -32.28 -8.69 -1.68
C ARG A 453 -32.10 -9.25 -3.09
N ILE A 454 -32.90 -8.77 -4.05
CA ILE A 454 -32.81 -9.16 -5.46
C ILE A 454 -31.43 -8.82 -6.02
N ALA A 455 -30.94 -7.58 -5.81
CA ALA A 455 -29.63 -7.15 -6.27
C ALA A 455 -28.48 -7.96 -5.62
N ARG A 456 -28.62 -8.34 -4.34
CA ARG A 456 -27.62 -9.17 -3.64
C ARG A 456 -27.62 -10.62 -4.12
N ASN A 457 -28.81 -11.19 -4.34
CA ASN A 457 -28.96 -12.61 -4.64
C ASN A 457 -28.84 -12.90 -6.15
N GLY A 458 -28.95 -11.88 -7.00
CA GLY A 458 -28.92 -12.02 -8.45
C GLY A 458 -30.18 -12.70 -9.03
N HIS A 459 -31.23 -12.86 -8.23
CA HIS A 459 -32.50 -13.46 -8.66
C HIS A 459 -33.71 -12.91 -7.89
N LEU A 460 -34.88 -13.04 -8.49
CA LEU A 460 -36.17 -12.82 -7.85
C LEU A 460 -36.47 -13.97 -6.87
N ALA A 461 -37.14 -13.63 -5.78
CA ALA A 461 -37.67 -14.63 -4.85
C ALA A 461 -39.04 -15.08 -5.33
N VAL A 462 -39.13 -16.31 -5.83
CA VAL A 462 -40.36 -16.88 -6.40
C VAL A 462 -40.70 -18.18 -5.69
N THR A 463 -41.98 -18.57 -5.74
CA THR A 463 -42.42 -19.89 -5.31
C THR A 463 -42.69 -20.74 -6.54
N VAL A 464 -42.02 -21.88 -6.64
CA VAL A 464 -42.29 -22.93 -7.63
C VAL A 464 -43.14 -24.01 -6.96
N TRP A 465 -44.30 -24.30 -7.52
CA TRP A 465 -45.22 -25.30 -6.98
C TRP A 465 -45.26 -26.54 -7.86
N LEU A 466 -44.88 -27.68 -7.29
CA LEU A 466 -44.84 -28.99 -7.92
C LEU A 466 -45.88 -29.92 -7.27
N ARG A 467 -46.50 -30.79 -8.07
CA ARG A 467 -47.50 -31.72 -7.57
C ARG A 467 -46.89 -33.09 -7.33
N ALA A 468 -46.78 -33.50 -6.06
CA ALA A 468 -46.35 -34.84 -5.64
C ALA A 468 -45.10 -35.40 -6.37
N ARG A 469 -44.08 -34.56 -6.62
CA ARG A 469 -42.79 -34.96 -7.24
C ARG A 469 -41.63 -34.48 -6.37
N THR A 470 -41.44 -35.12 -5.23
CA THR A 470 -40.41 -34.78 -4.24
C THR A 470 -38.99 -34.90 -4.81
N SER A 471 -38.72 -35.94 -5.58
CA SER A 471 -37.44 -36.13 -6.29
C SER A 471 -37.12 -34.98 -7.24
N LEU A 472 -38.12 -34.51 -7.99
CA LEU A 472 -37.99 -33.34 -8.86
C LEU A 472 -37.69 -32.07 -8.06
N ALA A 473 -38.35 -31.86 -6.92
CA ALA A 473 -38.13 -30.70 -6.07
C ALA A 473 -36.66 -30.59 -5.61
N TRP A 474 -36.08 -31.72 -5.16
CA TRP A 474 -34.67 -31.78 -4.76
C TRP A 474 -33.70 -31.57 -5.93
N LEU A 475 -34.04 -32.07 -7.13
CA LEU A 475 -33.21 -31.85 -8.32
C LEU A 475 -33.23 -30.38 -8.77
N VAL A 476 -34.38 -29.72 -8.73
CA VAL A 476 -34.49 -28.29 -9.03
C VAL A 476 -33.73 -27.46 -8.00
N GLU A 477 -33.86 -27.79 -6.71
CA GLU A 477 -33.09 -27.18 -5.63
C GLU A 477 -31.59 -27.28 -5.90
N ARG A 478 -31.09 -28.49 -6.19
CA ARG A 478 -29.67 -28.71 -6.47
C ARG A 478 -29.16 -27.88 -7.65
N ARG A 479 -29.91 -27.83 -8.74
CA ARG A 479 -29.52 -27.06 -9.94
C ARG A 479 -29.52 -25.55 -9.71
N LEU A 480 -30.51 -25.04 -8.98
CA LEU A 480 -30.56 -23.61 -8.65
C LEU A 480 -29.44 -23.23 -7.68
N PHE A 481 -29.12 -24.11 -6.72
CA PHE A 481 -28.00 -23.94 -5.81
C PHE A 481 -26.66 -23.90 -6.57
N GLU A 482 -26.44 -24.80 -7.52
CA GLU A 482 -25.22 -24.81 -8.37
C GLU A 482 -25.10 -23.57 -9.26
N ARG A 483 -26.22 -22.89 -9.57
CA ARG A 483 -26.25 -21.58 -10.23
C ARG A 483 -26.03 -20.39 -9.28
N GLY A 484 -25.81 -20.63 -7.99
CA GLY A 484 -25.58 -19.60 -6.98
C GLY A 484 -26.85 -18.96 -6.40
N CYS A 485 -28.03 -19.53 -6.66
CA CYS A 485 -29.29 -19.01 -6.10
C CYS A 485 -29.47 -19.42 -4.64
N GLN A 486 -30.11 -18.55 -3.86
CA GLN A 486 -30.68 -18.91 -2.55
C GLN A 486 -31.99 -19.64 -2.80
N VAL A 487 -32.02 -20.94 -2.50
CA VAL A 487 -33.15 -21.82 -2.78
C VAL A 487 -33.37 -22.79 -1.62
N GLN A 488 -34.63 -23.15 -1.38
CA GLN A 488 -35.01 -24.16 -0.40
C GLN A 488 -36.19 -24.99 -0.93
N ALA A 489 -36.04 -26.31 -0.95
CA ALA A 489 -37.14 -27.23 -1.15
C ALA A 489 -37.93 -27.44 0.15
N LEU A 490 -39.25 -27.37 0.04
CA LEU A 490 -40.24 -27.71 1.06
C LEU A 490 -41.01 -28.92 0.52
N ALA A 491 -40.62 -30.12 0.95
CA ALA A 491 -41.16 -31.39 0.46
C ALA A 491 -41.78 -32.21 1.61
N ASP A 492 -41.84 -33.54 1.49
CA ASP A 492 -42.63 -34.48 2.32
C ASP A 492 -42.42 -34.41 3.86
N ASP A 493 -41.49 -33.59 4.34
CA ASP A 493 -41.22 -33.30 5.75
C ASP A 493 -42.05 -32.14 6.33
N VAL A 494 -42.87 -31.47 5.50
CA VAL A 494 -43.68 -30.32 5.89
C VAL A 494 -45.18 -30.60 5.71
N GLU A 495 -45.98 -30.32 6.74
CA GLU A 495 -47.44 -30.45 6.65
C GLU A 495 -48.01 -29.53 5.55
N SER A 496 -48.80 -30.09 4.63
CA SER A 496 -49.25 -29.41 3.40
C SER A 496 -49.90 -28.04 3.62
N HIS A 497 -50.58 -27.85 4.77
CA HIS A 497 -51.25 -26.59 5.10
C HIS A 497 -50.29 -25.45 5.48
N LEU A 498 -49.04 -25.76 5.87
CA LEU A 498 -48.02 -24.77 6.24
C LEU A 498 -47.19 -24.28 5.05
N LEU A 499 -47.17 -25.04 3.94
CA LEU A 499 -46.37 -24.72 2.75
C LEU A 499 -46.61 -23.30 2.21
N PRO A 500 -47.85 -22.79 2.10
CA PRO A 500 -48.09 -21.42 1.62
C PRO A 500 -47.51 -20.31 2.51
N GLU A 501 -47.45 -20.52 3.83
CA GLU A 501 -46.92 -19.55 4.77
C GLU A 501 -45.39 -19.59 4.79
N LEU A 502 -44.80 -20.79 4.80
CA LEU A 502 -43.36 -20.98 4.73
C LEU A 502 -42.77 -20.46 3.41
N ALA A 503 -43.42 -20.72 2.28
CA ALA A 503 -43.01 -20.20 0.99
C ALA A 503 -43.03 -18.66 0.96
N ARG A 504 -44.06 -18.02 1.54
CA ARG A 504 -44.11 -16.55 1.68
C ARG A 504 -43.00 -15.99 2.56
N LEU A 505 -42.69 -16.66 3.67
CA LEU A 505 -41.61 -16.25 4.56
C LEU A 505 -40.25 -16.34 3.86
N LEU A 506 -39.99 -17.44 3.14
CA LEU A 506 -38.80 -17.63 2.32
C LEU A 506 -38.69 -16.57 1.21
N ASN A 507 -39.78 -16.28 0.51
CA ASN A 507 -39.76 -15.24 -0.52
C ASN A 507 -39.47 -13.85 0.07
N THR A 508 -40.01 -13.54 1.25
CA THR A 508 -39.70 -12.29 1.98
C THR A 508 -38.23 -12.21 2.39
N ALA A 509 -37.60 -13.36 2.66
CA ALA A 509 -36.16 -13.46 2.93
C ALA A 509 -35.28 -13.36 1.67
N GLY A 510 -35.87 -13.41 0.47
CA GLY A 510 -35.15 -13.39 -0.80
C GLY A 510 -34.81 -14.79 -1.35
N VAL A 511 -35.44 -15.84 -0.83
CA VAL A 511 -35.17 -17.24 -1.16
C VAL A 511 -36.21 -17.76 -2.16
N ILE A 512 -35.78 -18.54 -3.16
CA ILE A 512 -36.66 -19.30 -4.05
C ILE A 512 -37.20 -20.50 -3.27
N ALA A 513 -38.52 -20.60 -3.15
CA ALA A 513 -39.16 -21.72 -2.47
C ALA A 513 -39.64 -22.75 -3.50
N ILE A 514 -39.30 -24.02 -3.33
CA ILE A 514 -39.81 -25.12 -4.16
C ILE A 514 -40.74 -25.96 -3.29
N CYS A 515 -42.05 -25.85 -3.51
CA CYS A 515 -43.05 -26.60 -2.75
C CYS A 515 -43.45 -27.85 -3.54
N SER A 516 -43.43 -29.02 -2.91
CA SER A 516 -43.99 -30.25 -3.47
C SER A 516 -45.10 -30.76 -2.57
N ASP A 517 -46.33 -30.81 -3.07
CA ASP A 517 -47.49 -31.32 -2.33
C ASP A 517 -48.47 -32.06 -3.24
N ALA A 518 -49.18 -33.04 -2.69
CA ALA A 518 -50.25 -33.78 -3.36
C ALA A 518 -51.61 -33.06 -3.33
N SER A 519 -51.85 -32.15 -2.37
CA SER A 519 -53.21 -31.74 -2.00
C SER A 519 -53.57 -30.24 -2.09
N GLY A 520 -52.63 -29.34 -2.34
CA GLY A 520 -52.87 -27.90 -2.35
C GLY A 520 -53.21 -27.27 -3.71
N GLN A 521 -54.06 -26.24 -3.70
CA GLN A 521 -54.08 -25.22 -4.76
C GLN A 521 -52.87 -24.28 -4.56
N PRO A 522 -52.09 -23.97 -5.62
CA PRO A 522 -50.96 -23.08 -5.50
C PRO A 522 -51.43 -21.67 -5.08
N PRO A 523 -50.71 -20.99 -4.18
CA PRO A 523 -50.98 -19.60 -3.84
C PRO A 523 -50.93 -18.69 -5.08
N ALA A 524 -51.68 -17.59 -5.06
CA ALA A 524 -51.62 -16.58 -6.11
C ALA A 524 -50.20 -16.02 -6.24
N GLY A 525 -49.66 -15.99 -7.47
CA GLY A 525 -48.30 -15.54 -7.76
C GLY A 525 -47.24 -16.65 -7.78
N SER A 526 -47.58 -17.89 -7.42
CA SER A 526 -46.69 -19.04 -7.59
C SER A 526 -46.53 -19.43 -9.06
N ILE A 527 -45.32 -19.81 -9.44
CA ILE A 527 -45.02 -20.44 -10.72
C ILE A 527 -45.43 -21.90 -10.60
N TRP A 528 -46.49 -22.27 -11.30
CA TRP A 528 -47.04 -23.61 -11.26
C TRP A 528 -47.02 -24.20 -12.67
N PHE A 529 -46.80 -25.51 -12.75
CA PHE A 529 -46.78 -26.27 -13.99
C PHE A 529 -47.98 -27.21 -14.04
N GLU A 530 -48.78 -27.13 -15.10
CA GLU A 530 -49.95 -28.00 -15.30
C GLU A 530 -49.57 -29.48 -15.34
N PRO A 531 -50.41 -30.39 -14.82
CA PRO A 531 -50.16 -31.82 -14.90
C PRO A 531 -50.03 -32.26 -16.36
N GLY A 532 -48.90 -32.87 -16.73
CA GLY A 532 -48.61 -33.32 -18.09
C GLY A 532 -47.76 -32.37 -18.94
N VAL A 533 -47.45 -31.15 -18.46
CA VAL A 533 -46.57 -30.21 -19.16
C VAL A 533 -45.09 -30.53 -18.97
N LEU A 534 -44.73 -31.09 -17.81
CA LEU A 534 -43.36 -31.49 -17.49
C LEU A 534 -43.12 -32.95 -17.90
N PRO A 535 -41.93 -33.27 -18.46
CA PRO A 535 -41.49 -34.62 -18.76
C PRO A 535 -41.64 -35.57 -17.57
N VAL A 536 -41.85 -36.85 -17.86
CA VAL A 536 -41.90 -37.91 -16.85
C VAL A 536 -40.53 -38.07 -16.18
N ASP A 537 -39.45 -37.87 -16.94
CA ASP A 537 -38.10 -37.86 -16.40
C ASP A 537 -37.84 -36.61 -15.55
N ASP A 538 -37.43 -36.80 -14.29
CA ASP A 538 -37.21 -35.69 -13.35
C ASP A 538 -35.99 -34.83 -13.74
N ILE A 539 -34.99 -35.40 -14.43
CA ILE A 539 -33.77 -34.67 -14.84
C ILE A 539 -34.11 -33.69 -15.97
N GLU A 540 -34.88 -34.15 -16.96
CA GLU A 540 -35.38 -33.33 -18.06
C GLU A 540 -36.39 -32.28 -17.56
N ALA A 541 -37.32 -32.68 -16.68
CA ALA A 541 -38.27 -31.77 -16.06
C ALA A 541 -37.56 -30.68 -15.23
N ALA A 542 -36.51 -31.01 -14.48
CA ALA A 542 -35.74 -30.03 -13.73
C ALA A 542 -35.03 -29.02 -14.66
N ALA A 543 -34.53 -29.48 -15.81
CA ALA A 543 -33.92 -28.60 -16.81
C ALA A 543 -34.94 -27.58 -17.36
N GLN A 544 -36.12 -28.06 -17.72
CA GLN A 544 -37.19 -27.24 -18.27
C GLN A 544 -37.71 -26.22 -17.25
N ILE A 545 -37.83 -26.59 -15.97
CA ILE A 545 -38.20 -25.65 -14.91
C ILE A 545 -37.18 -24.51 -14.83
N VAL A 546 -35.89 -24.82 -14.82
CA VAL A 546 -34.85 -23.80 -14.73
C VAL A 546 -34.82 -22.89 -15.97
N GLU A 547 -35.03 -23.43 -17.17
CA GLU A 547 -35.14 -22.63 -18.40
C GLU A 547 -36.37 -21.71 -18.38
N GLU A 548 -37.49 -22.20 -17.87
CA GLU A 548 -38.71 -21.39 -17.74
C GLU A 548 -38.56 -20.28 -16.69
N LEU A 549 -37.82 -20.51 -15.60
CA LEU A 549 -37.47 -19.47 -14.64
C LEU A 549 -36.60 -18.38 -15.29
N ASP A 550 -35.65 -18.78 -16.13
CA ASP A 550 -34.81 -17.84 -16.89
C ASP A 550 -35.65 -17.00 -17.86
N ARG A 551 -36.54 -17.65 -18.63
CA ARG A 551 -37.47 -17.00 -19.56
C ARG A 551 -38.40 -15.99 -18.86
N ARG A 552 -38.78 -16.27 -17.60
CA ARG A 552 -39.59 -15.37 -16.77
C ARG A 552 -38.80 -14.25 -16.11
N GLY A 553 -37.50 -14.14 -16.39
CA GLY A 553 -36.63 -13.10 -15.84
C GLY A 553 -36.38 -13.27 -14.33
N VAL A 554 -36.42 -14.50 -13.83
CA VAL A 554 -36.11 -14.76 -12.41
C VAL A 554 -34.64 -14.52 -12.13
N PHE A 555 -33.76 -14.75 -13.10
CA PHE A 555 -32.32 -14.48 -12.95
C PHE A 555 -31.96 -13.11 -13.53
N LEU A 556 -31.20 -12.33 -12.79
CA LEU A 556 -30.70 -11.05 -13.27
C LEU A 556 -29.44 -11.25 -14.13
N PRO A 557 -29.23 -10.43 -15.18
CA PRO A 557 -27.99 -10.42 -15.93
C PRO A 557 -26.80 -9.98 -15.04
N PRO A 558 -25.56 -10.42 -15.34
CA PRO A 558 -24.37 -10.07 -14.57
C PRO A 558 -24.12 -8.56 -14.41
N ASP A 559 -24.66 -7.75 -15.31
CA ASP A 559 -24.43 -6.29 -15.39
C ASP A 559 -25.53 -5.44 -14.72
N PHE A 560 -26.44 -6.05 -13.95
CA PHE A 560 -27.54 -5.33 -13.31
C PHE A 560 -27.05 -4.50 -12.10
N SER A 561 -26.69 -3.23 -12.34
CA SER A 561 -26.51 -2.23 -11.29
C SER A 561 -27.87 -1.74 -10.79
N SER A 562 -28.08 -1.68 -9.47
CA SER A 562 -29.34 -1.34 -8.80
C SER A 562 -29.76 0.15 -8.92
N GLY A 563 -29.84 0.65 -10.15
CA GLY A 563 -30.24 2.01 -10.47
C GLY A 563 -31.13 2.01 -11.72
N GLU A 564 -32.42 1.77 -11.51
CA GLU A 564 -33.59 2.37 -12.19
C GLU A 564 -34.81 1.44 -12.03
N GLY A 565 -35.77 1.89 -11.21
CA GLY A 565 -37.18 1.47 -11.25
C GLY A 565 -37.56 0.06 -10.80
N ILE A 566 -37.92 -0.09 -9.51
CA ILE A 566 -39.25 -0.54 -9.05
C ILE A 566 -39.61 0.26 -7.81
#